data_AF-A0AAD4D3N0-F1
#
_entry.id   AF-A0AAD4D3N0-F1
#
_cell.length_a   1.000
_cell.length_b   1.000
_cell.length_c   1.000
_cell.angle_alpha   90.00
_cell.angle_beta   90.00
_cell.angle_gamma   90.00
#
_symmetry.space_group_name_H-M   'P 1'
#
loop_
_entity.id
_entity.type
_entity.pdbx_description
1 polymer ?
#
loop_
_entity_poly.entity_id
_entity_poly.type
_entity_poly.pdbx_seq_one_letter_code
_entity_poly.pdbx_strand_id
1 'polypeptide(L)'
;MVISLLLADTVAAAPAKPKPAAPKGDVTLPQLTKAFAGHCPKKTAGDVITCKDALPYINAAIKKYKLKTKGQKAAYIANMAYEGGYLQYNHNLVNHSQGTRSIMPAVSLRTFVNANKSVQKFWPGFPKNVDDNTIVDVLIKKKADFEPGAWWAVSGPGCAQVAKGLSGSQASFIAWEKGCINGGAETIAARAAIYKTVFAAL
;
A
#
# COMPACT_ATOMS: atom_id res chain seq x y z
N MET A 1 -12.67 70.21 -2.99
CA MET A 1 -12.76 68.88 -2.37
C MET A 1 -13.21 67.91 -3.44
N VAL A 2 -12.35 67.01 -3.90
CA VAL A 2 -12.70 66.00 -4.91
C VAL A 2 -12.74 64.64 -4.21
N ILE A 3 -13.92 64.02 -4.21
CA ILE A 3 -14.18 62.70 -3.63
C ILE A 3 -13.89 61.66 -4.72
N SER A 4 -12.84 60.85 -4.54
CA SER A 4 -12.57 59.69 -5.38
C SER A 4 -13.33 58.47 -4.84
N LEU A 5 -14.32 57.99 -5.60
CA LEU A 5 -14.94 56.69 -5.37
C LEU A 5 -14.03 55.58 -5.93
N LEU A 6 -13.60 54.66 -5.05
CA LEU A 6 -13.01 53.38 -5.42
C LEU A 6 -14.14 52.38 -5.67
N LEU A 7 -14.28 51.93 -6.92
CA LEU A 7 -15.10 50.78 -7.27
C LEU A 7 -14.29 49.50 -6.99
N ALA A 8 -14.81 48.65 -6.12
CA ALA A 8 -14.24 47.34 -5.82
C ALA A 8 -14.81 46.30 -6.79
N ASP A 9 -13.97 45.78 -7.68
CA ASP A 9 -14.30 44.64 -8.54
C ASP A 9 -14.25 43.34 -7.71
N THR A 10 -15.43 42.78 -7.44
CA THR A 10 -15.56 41.40 -6.98
C THR A 10 -15.35 40.45 -8.14
N VAL A 11 -14.17 39.84 -8.23
CA VAL A 11 -13.89 38.77 -9.19
C VAL A 11 -14.58 37.48 -8.72
N ALA A 12 -15.64 37.09 -9.42
CA ALA A 12 -16.31 35.81 -9.21
C ALA A 12 -15.38 34.66 -9.61
N ALA A 13 -15.06 33.77 -8.64
CA ALA A 13 -14.26 32.59 -8.90
C ALA A 13 -15.03 31.58 -9.78
N ALA A 14 -14.48 31.26 -10.94
CA ALA A 14 -15.05 30.27 -11.85
C ALA A 14 -15.07 28.87 -11.20
N PRO A 15 -16.12 28.06 -11.45
CA PRO A 15 -16.23 26.71 -10.90
C PRO A 15 -15.08 25.84 -11.41
N ALA A 16 -14.39 25.16 -10.49
CA ALA A 16 -13.28 24.28 -10.81
C ALA A 16 -13.75 23.14 -11.72
N LYS A 17 -13.03 22.93 -12.83
CA LYS A 17 -13.27 21.81 -13.76
C LYS A 17 -13.23 20.47 -12.99
N PRO A 18 -14.19 19.56 -13.21
CA PRO A 18 -14.21 18.28 -12.54
C PRO A 18 -12.93 17.49 -12.84
N LYS A 19 -12.26 17.01 -11.78
CA LYS A 19 -11.05 16.19 -11.88
C LYS A 19 -11.38 14.91 -12.66
N PRO A 20 -10.51 14.47 -13.61
CA PRO A 20 -10.72 13.23 -14.35
C PRO A 20 -11.00 12.06 -13.41
N ALA A 21 -12.02 11.26 -13.74
CA ALA A 21 -12.34 10.05 -13.01
C ALA A 21 -11.13 9.09 -13.02
N ALA A 22 -10.93 8.36 -11.92
CA ALA A 22 -9.86 7.37 -11.86
C ALA A 22 -10.04 6.30 -12.95
N PRO A 23 -8.94 5.80 -13.55
CA PRO A 23 -9.01 4.70 -14.51
C PRO A 23 -9.80 3.50 -13.96
N LYS A 24 -10.58 2.84 -14.81
CA LYS A 24 -11.37 1.65 -14.41
C LYS A 24 -10.45 0.60 -13.78
N GLY A 25 -10.71 0.26 -12.52
CA GLY A 25 -9.95 -0.74 -11.78
C GLY A 25 -8.92 -0.18 -10.79
N ASP A 26 -8.63 1.11 -10.81
CA ASP A 26 -7.79 1.74 -9.80
C ASP A 26 -8.57 1.98 -8.49
N VAL A 27 -7.85 1.97 -7.38
CA VAL A 27 -8.39 2.42 -6.09
C VAL A 27 -8.44 3.94 -6.12
N THR A 28 -9.55 4.51 -5.65
CA THR A 28 -9.72 5.95 -5.51
C THR A 28 -9.38 6.42 -4.09
N LEU A 29 -9.09 7.70 -3.93
CA LEU A 29 -8.84 8.26 -2.60
C LEU A 29 -10.02 8.05 -1.63
N PRO A 30 -11.30 8.28 -2.02
CA PRO A 30 -12.43 7.98 -1.14
C PRO A 30 -12.50 6.51 -0.71
N GLN A 31 -12.25 5.57 -1.64
CA GLN A 31 -12.21 4.14 -1.31
C GLN A 31 -11.08 3.83 -0.32
N LEU A 32 -9.88 4.37 -0.54
CA LEU A 32 -8.74 4.14 0.36
C LEU A 32 -8.98 4.75 1.76
N THR A 33 -9.50 5.97 1.83
CA THR A 33 -9.84 6.62 3.12
C THR A 33 -10.91 5.84 3.88
N LYS A 34 -11.93 5.32 3.18
CA LYS A 34 -12.94 4.45 3.78
C LYS A 34 -12.35 3.10 4.20
N ALA A 35 -11.48 2.51 3.38
CA ALA A 35 -10.80 1.24 3.67
C ALA A 35 -9.93 1.33 4.93
N PHE A 36 -9.35 2.50 5.18
CA PHE A 36 -8.55 2.78 6.38
C PHE A 36 -9.38 3.30 7.55
N ALA A 37 -10.72 3.29 7.47
CA ALA A 37 -11.63 3.75 8.51
C ALA A 37 -11.27 5.14 9.08
N GLY A 38 -10.77 6.05 8.23
CA GLY A 38 -10.35 7.40 8.64
C GLY A 38 -8.98 7.50 9.30
N HIS A 39 -8.23 6.40 9.45
CA HIS A 39 -6.87 6.39 10.03
C HIS A 39 -5.77 6.88 9.07
N CYS A 40 -6.13 7.45 7.92
CA CYS A 40 -5.17 8.07 7.01
C CYS A 40 -4.34 9.13 7.73
N PRO A 41 -3.01 9.12 7.60
CA PRO A 41 -2.17 10.15 8.21
C PRO A 41 -2.50 11.54 7.67
N LYS A 42 -2.44 12.55 8.55
CA LYS A 42 -2.76 13.94 8.22
C LYS A 42 -1.68 14.64 7.40
N LYS A 43 -0.41 14.23 7.56
CA LYS A 43 0.75 14.79 6.86
C LYS A 43 1.78 13.70 6.55
N THR A 44 2.51 13.88 5.46
CA THR A 44 3.66 13.04 5.10
C THR A 44 4.91 13.61 5.78
N ALA A 45 5.60 12.79 6.57
CA ALA A 45 6.83 13.16 7.27
C ALA A 45 7.57 11.92 7.75
N GLY A 46 8.88 11.83 7.47
CA GLY A 46 9.68 10.64 7.80
C GLY A 46 9.06 9.39 7.16
N ASP A 47 8.76 8.39 7.98
CA ASP A 47 8.14 7.14 7.55
C ASP A 47 6.65 7.27 7.22
N VAL A 48 5.99 8.28 7.79
CA VAL A 48 4.56 8.51 7.62
C VAL A 48 4.26 9.03 6.21
N ILE A 49 3.25 8.47 5.55
CA ILE A 49 2.74 8.97 4.26
C ILE A 49 1.21 9.08 4.27
N THR A 50 0.66 10.18 3.76
CA THR A 50 -0.80 10.33 3.65
C THR A 50 -1.39 9.35 2.63
N CYS A 51 -2.68 9.01 2.79
CA CYS A 51 -3.39 8.21 1.78
C CYS A 51 -3.37 8.86 0.38
N LYS A 52 -3.43 10.20 0.31
CA LYS A 52 -3.37 10.96 -0.95
C LYS A 52 -2.02 10.76 -1.65
N ASP A 53 -0.93 10.83 -0.90
CA ASP A 53 0.43 10.72 -1.44
C ASP A 53 0.83 9.27 -1.72
N ALA A 54 0.27 8.31 -0.96
CA ALA A 54 0.48 6.89 -1.16
C ALA A 54 -0.29 6.31 -2.36
N LEU A 55 -1.46 6.87 -2.68
CA LEU A 55 -2.38 6.29 -3.67
C LEU A 55 -1.74 6.01 -5.05
N PRO A 56 -0.92 6.91 -5.64
CA PRO A 56 -0.27 6.62 -6.90
C PRO A 56 0.63 5.37 -6.86
N TYR A 57 1.35 5.16 -5.74
CA TYR A 57 2.22 4.00 -5.56
C TYR A 57 1.44 2.72 -5.32
N ILE A 58 0.34 2.79 -4.56
CA ILE A 58 -0.59 1.66 -4.35
C ILE A 58 -1.16 1.19 -5.70
N ASN A 59 -1.67 2.11 -6.52
CA ASN A 59 -2.23 1.77 -7.83
C ASN A 59 -1.16 1.29 -8.80
N ALA A 60 0.05 1.86 -8.77
CA ALA A 60 1.18 1.37 -9.56
C ALA A 60 1.53 -0.08 -9.20
N ALA A 61 1.57 -0.43 -7.91
CA ALA A 61 1.83 -1.78 -7.44
C ALA A 61 0.70 -2.76 -7.84
N ILE A 62 -0.57 -2.36 -7.65
CA ILE A 62 -1.75 -3.13 -8.10
C ILE A 62 -1.66 -3.48 -9.59
N LYS A 63 -1.31 -2.49 -10.42
CA LYS A 63 -1.16 -2.68 -11.87
C LYS A 63 0.04 -3.55 -12.21
N LYS A 64 1.20 -3.29 -11.61
CA LYS A 64 2.45 -4.03 -11.84
C LYS A 64 2.29 -5.52 -11.56
N TYR A 65 1.65 -5.86 -10.44
CA TYR A 65 1.46 -7.24 -10.01
C TYR A 65 0.12 -7.85 -10.42
N LYS A 66 -0.68 -7.12 -11.20
CA LYS A 66 -1.95 -7.60 -11.76
C LYS A 66 -2.89 -8.13 -10.68
N LEU A 67 -3.13 -7.34 -9.63
CA LEU A 67 -4.15 -7.65 -8.62
C LEU A 67 -5.53 -7.41 -9.27
N LYS A 68 -6.07 -8.46 -9.90
CA LYS A 68 -7.24 -8.38 -10.78
C LYS A 68 -8.54 -8.33 -9.98
N THR A 69 -8.63 -9.12 -8.92
CA THR A 69 -9.88 -9.24 -8.14
C THR A 69 -9.94 -8.20 -7.04
N LYS A 70 -11.16 -7.87 -6.62
CA LYS A 70 -11.41 -7.02 -5.45
C LYS A 70 -10.78 -7.62 -4.18
N GLY A 71 -10.83 -8.94 -4.03
CA GLY A 71 -10.21 -9.65 -2.89
C GLY A 71 -8.69 -9.52 -2.85
N GLN A 72 -8.02 -9.62 -4.00
CA GLN A 72 -6.56 -9.43 -4.08
C GLN A 72 -6.13 -8.02 -3.69
N LYS A 73 -6.83 -6.99 -4.19
CA LYS A 73 -6.59 -5.59 -3.81
C LYS A 73 -6.86 -5.38 -2.32
N ALA A 74 -7.94 -5.96 -1.81
CA ALA A 74 -8.29 -5.86 -0.40
C ALA A 74 -7.25 -6.52 0.51
N ALA A 75 -6.72 -7.69 0.16
CA ALA A 75 -5.69 -8.37 0.95
C ALA A 75 -4.40 -7.55 1.01
N TYR A 76 -3.96 -7.01 -0.13
CA TYR A 76 -2.80 -6.11 -0.19
C TYR A 76 -2.97 -4.87 0.70
N ILE A 77 -4.11 -4.17 0.58
CA ILE A 77 -4.40 -2.94 1.33
C ILE A 77 -4.61 -3.24 2.82
N ALA A 78 -5.25 -4.35 3.16
CA ALA A 78 -5.46 -4.78 4.54
C ALA A 78 -4.14 -5.12 5.23
N ASN A 79 -3.23 -5.83 4.55
CA ASN A 79 -1.92 -6.12 5.10
C ASN A 79 -1.10 -4.84 5.33
N MET A 80 -1.14 -3.91 4.38
CA MET A 80 -0.51 -2.58 4.54
C MET A 80 -1.11 -1.78 5.70
N ALA A 81 -2.43 -1.83 5.89
CA ALA A 81 -3.10 -1.16 7.00
C ALA A 81 -2.71 -1.75 8.35
N TYR A 82 -2.68 -3.07 8.47
CA TYR A 82 -2.32 -3.76 9.72
C TYR A 82 -0.84 -3.57 10.05
N GLU A 83 0.05 -3.94 9.13
CA GLU A 83 1.49 -3.96 9.36
C GLU A 83 2.07 -2.55 9.46
N GLY A 84 1.76 -1.70 8.48
CA GLY A 84 2.29 -0.34 8.40
C GLY A 84 1.57 0.66 9.29
N GLY A 85 0.66 0.21 10.17
CA GLY A 85 -0.13 1.09 11.05
C GLY A 85 -0.89 2.15 10.26
N TYR A 86 -1.59 1.74 9.20
CA TYR A 86 -2.29 2.66 8.29
C TYR A 86 -1.38 3.72 7.66
N LEU A 87 -0.20 3.30 7.16
CA LEU A 87 0.83 4.15 6.54
C LEU A 87 1.62 5.06 7.51
N GLN A 88 1.56 4.78 8.81
CA GLN A 88 2.42 5.45 9.80
C GLN A 88 3.87 4.98 9.73
N TYR A 89 4.09 3.73 9.31
CA TYR A 89 5.40 3.10 9.33
C TYR A 89 5.78 2.51 7.98
N ASN A 90 7.09 2.48 7.71
CA ASN A 90 7.73 1.68 6.66
C ASN A 90 8.87 0.82 7.24
N HIS A 91 9.10 0.87 8.56
CA HIS A 91 9.99 0.02 9.34
C HIS A 91 9.24 -0.51 10.55
N ASN A 92 9.60 -1.70 10.99
CA ASN A 92 9.19 -2.19 12.29
C ASN A 92 9.92 -1.40 13.39
N LEU A 93 9.20 -1.03 14.45
CA LEU A 93 9.72 -0.20 15.53
C LEU A 93 10.81 -0.90 16.38
N VAL A 94 10.85 -2.23 16.36
CA VAL A 94 11.79 -3.04 17.14
C VAL A 94 12.88 -3.64 16.26
N ASN A 95 12.51 -4.15 15.07
CA ASN A 95 13.44 -4.81 14.16
C ASN A 95 13.55 -4.06 12.82
N HIS A 96 14.54 -3.18 12.70
CA HIS A 96 14.74 -2.33 11.53
C HIS A 96 14.91 -3.11 10.21
N SER A 97 15.34 -4.38 10.26
CA SER A 97 15.44 -5.23 9.08
C SER A 97 14.09 -5.67 8.51
N GLN A 98 13.00 -5.43 9.24
CA GLN A 98 11.64 -5.61 8.76
C GLN A 98 11.06 -4.26 8.35
N GLY A 99 10.53 -4.16 7.13
CA GLY A 99 10.04 -2.89 6.66
C GLY A 99 9.32 -2.95 5.32
N THR A 100 9.39 -1.83 4.59
CA THR A 100 8.46 -1.45 3.52
C THR A 100 7.03 -1.21 4.04
N ARG A 101 6.07 -0.91 3.16
CA ARG A 101 4.68 -0.62 3.59
C ARG A 101 3.93 -1.85 4.10
N SER A 102 4.49 -3.04 3.91
CA SER A 102 3.96 -4.30 4.41
C SER A 102 4.79 -4.91 5.56
N ILE A 103 5.77 -4.18 6.11
CA ILE A 103 6.64 -4.59 7.24
C ILE A 103 7.10 -6.06 7.14
N MET A 104 7.60 -6.41 5.95
CA MET A 104 8.02 -7.78 5.69
C MET A 104 9.39 -8.06 6.30
N PRO A 105 9.64 -9.28 6.81
CA PRO A 105 10.96 -9.66 7.27
C PRO A 105 11.97 -9.68 6.13
N ALA A 106 13.24 -9.41 6.43
CA ALA A 106 14.30 -9.29 5.43
C ALA A 106 14.42 -10.51 4.51
N VAL A 107 14.23 -11.73 5.04
CA VAL A 107 14.22 -12.97 4.23
C VAL A 107 13.12 -12.95 3.15
N SER A 108 11.96 -12.40 3.47
CA SER A 108 10.86 -12.22 2.51
C SER A 108 11.20 -11.12 1.52
N LEU A 109 11.74 -9.99 1.97
CA LEU A 109 12.17 -8.92 1.07
C LEU A 109 13.27 -9.38 0.10
N ARG A 110 14.24 -10.18 0.56
CA ARG A 110 15.26 -10.81 -0.28
C ARG A 110 14.63 -11.72 -1.34
N THR A 111 13.66 -12.54 -0.95
CA THR A 111 12.88 -13.38 -1.87
C THR A 111 12.16 -12.55 -2.92
N PHE A 112 11.53 -11.45 -2.51
CA PHE A 112 10.90 -10.50 -3.43
C PHE A 112 11.91 -9.91 -4.43
N VAL A 113 13.05 -9.39 -3.95
CA VAL A 113 14.07 -8.79 -4.83
C VAL A 113 14.62 -9.83 -5.81
N ASN A 114 14.91 -11.06 -5.35
CA ASN A 114 15.35 -12.18 -6.18
C ASN A 114 14.35 -12.50 -7.31
N ALA A 115 13.05 -12.42 -7.03
CA ALA A 115 12.00 -12.70 -8.01
C ALA A 115 11.72 -11.54 -8.99
N ASN A 116 12.21 -10.33 -8.72
CA ASN A 116 11.83 -9.11 -9.44
C ASN A 116 13.01 -8.48 -10.19
N LYS A 117 13.22 -8.85 -11.45
CA LYS A 117 14.29 -8.29 -12.32
C LYS A 117 14.26 -6.76 -12.44
N SER A 118 13.08 -6.15 -12.42
CA SER A 118 12.97 -4.68 -12.46
C SER A 118 13.58 -4.01 -11.23
N VAL A 119 13.52 -4.69 -10.07
CA VAL A 119 14.11 -4.21 -8.81
C VAL A 119 15.62 -4.35 -8.87
N GLN A 120 16.11 -5.50 -9.33
CA GLN A 120 17.55 -5.73 -9.54
C GLN A 120 18.15 -4.72 -10.52
N LYS A 121 17.41 -4.30 -11.56
CA LYS A 121 17.90 -3.30 -12.53
C LYS A 121 18.24 -1.95 -11.89
N PHE A 122 17.48 -1.48 -10.90
CA PHE A 122 17.81 -0.24 -10.20
C PHE A 122 18.76 -0.44 -9.01
N TRP A 123 19.12 -1.69 -8.73
CA TRP A 123 20.03 -2.08 -7.66
C TRP A 123 21.11 -3.06 -8.17
N PRO A 124 22.03 -2.59 -9.03
CA PRO A 124 23.02 -3.44 -9.69
C PRO A 124 24.04 -4.13 -8.75
N GLY A 125 24.06 -3.78 -7.45
CA GLY A 125 24.91 -4.42 -6.43
C GLY A 125 24.29 -5.65 -5.75
N PHE A 126 23.00 -5.92 -5.95
CA PHE A 126 22.34 -7.09 -5.38
C PHE A 126 22.65 -8.36 -6.21
N PRO A 127 22.93 -9.54 -5.59
CA PRO A 127 22.78 -9.89 -4.17
C PRO A 127 24.08 -9.91 -3.34
N LYS A 128 25.22 -9.37 -3.80
CA LYS A 128 26.52 -9.63 -3.15
C LYS A 128 26.63 -9.00 -1.75
N ASN A 129 26.64 -9.85 -0.70
CA ASN A 129 26.88 -9.51 0.71
C ASN A 129 26.06 -8.33 1.26
N VAL A 130 24.83 -8.19 0.77
CA VAL A 130 23.91 -7.15 1.23
C VAL A 130 23.33 -7.56 2.58
N ASP A 131 23.56 -6.72 3.61
CA ASP A 131 22.92 -6.87 4.91
C ASP A 131 21.41 -6.61 4.83
N ASP A 132 20.69 -7.16 5.80
CA ASP A 132 19.23 -7.19 5.77
C ASP A 132 18.58 -5.80 5.92
N ASN A 133 19.23 -4.84 6.61
CA ASN A 133 18.74 -3.46 6.71
C ASN A 133 18.86 -2.74 5.37
N THR A 134 19.97 -2.94 4.65
CA THR A 134 20.20 -2.34 3.33
C THR A 134 19.09 -2.71 2.32
N ILE A 135 18.51 -3.91 2.40
CA ILE A 135 17.38 -4.28 1.54
C ILE A 135 16.19 -3.34 1.74
N VAL A 136 15.83 -3.09 2.99
CA VAL A 136 14.68 -2.24 3.35
C VAL A 136 14.94 -0.80 2.90
N ASP A 137 16.11 -0.26 3.24
CA ASP A 137 16.51 1.11 2.92
C ASP A 137 16.51 1.38 1.42
N VAL A 138 17.04 0.45 0.61
CA VAL A 138 17.06 0.60 -0.85
C VAL A 138 15.66 0.61 -1.42
N LEU A 139 14.77 -0.28 -0.98
CA LEU A 139 13.38 -0.33 -1.45
C LEU A 139 12.64 0.97 -1.11
N ILE A 140 12.80 1.49 0.10
CA ILE A 140 12.19 2.77 0.52
C ILE A 140 12.78 3.95 -0.26
N LYS A 141 14.10 4.05 -0.37
CA LYS A 141 14.79 5.13 -1.11
C LYS A 141 14.38 5.17 -2.58
N LYS A 142 14.15 4.01 -3.19
CA LYS A 142 13.72 3.88 -4.59
C LYS A 142 12.20 3.93 -4.77
N LYS A 143 11.43 4.20 -3.69
CA LYS A 143 9.95 4.23 -3.71
C LYS A 143 9.32 2.93 -4.21
N ALA A 144 10.02 1.81 -4.01
CA ALA A 144 9.55 0.46 -4.30
C ALA A 144 8.95 -0.21 -3.05
N ASP A 145 8.81 0.51 -1.94
CA ASP A 145 8.29 0.02 -0.65
C ASP A 145 6.80 -0.37 -0.68
N PHE A 146 6.09 -0.05 -1.74
CA PHE A 146 4.72 -0.50 -1.97
C PHE A 146 4.64 -1.85 -2.70
N GLU A 147 5.73 -2.27 -3.34
CA GLU A 147 5.75 -3.43 -4.23
C GLU A 147 5.73 -4.78 -3.51
N PRO A 148 6.50 -5.02 -2.43
CA PRO A 148 6.58 -6.35 -1.81
C PRO A 148 5.23 -6.90 -1.38
N GLY A 149 4.42 -6.10 -0.68
CA GLY A 149 3.08 -6.52 -0.24
C GLY A 149 2.15 -6.85 -1.41
N ALA A 150 2.22 -6.10 -2.52
CA ALA A 150 1.41 -6.38 -3.70
C ALA A 150 1.86 -7.66 -4.42
N TRP A 151 3.18 -7.86 -4.55
CA TRP A 151 3.72 -9.09 -5.13
C TRP A 151 3.35 -10.30 -4.29
N TRP A 152 3.47 -10.22 -2.97
CA TRP A 152 3.12 -11.34 -2.09
C TRP A 152 1.64 -11.68 -2.15
N ALA A 153 0.76 -10.69 -2.30
CA ALA A 153 -0.68 -10.91 -2.44
C ALA A 153 -1.06 -11.94 -3.52
N VAL A 154 -0.25 -12.10 -4.58
CA VAL A 154 -0.60 -12.94 -5.73
C VAL A 154 0.53 -13.81 -6.27
N SER A 155 1.78 -13.55 -5.92
CA SER A 155 2.97 -14.16 -6.55
C SER A 155 4.00 -14.66 -5.55
N GLY A 156 3.84 -14.35 -4.25
CA GLY A 156 4.69 -14.92 -3.20
C GLY A 156 4.68 -16.45 -3.22
N PRO A 157 5.72 -17.11 -2.67
CA PRO A 157 5.76 -18.56 -2.54
C PRO A 157 4.46 -19.08 -1.88
N GLY A 158 3.78 -20.03 -2.52
CA GLY A 158 2.48 -20.57 -2.04
C GLY A 158 1.25 -19.68 -2.27
N CYS A 159 1.42 -18.40 -2.58
CA CYS A 159 0.33 -17.42 -2.62
C CYS A 159 -0.55 -17.53 -3.87
N ALA A 160 0.01 -17.88 -5.03
CA ALA A 160 -0.68 -17.76 -6.31
C ALA A 160 -1.99 -18.57 -6.40
N GLN A 161 -2.05 -19.74 -5.74
CA GLN A 161 -3.24 -20.57 -5.74
C GLN A 161 -4.29 -20.06 -4.75
N VAL A 162 -3.89 -19.77 -3.51
CA VAL A 162 -4.82 -19.28 -2.48
C VAL A 162 -5.38 -17.89 -2.80
N ALA A 163 -4.60 -17.04 -3.47
CA ALA A 163 -5.01 -15.69 -3.89
C ALA A 163 -6.16 -15.69 -4.92
N LYS A 164 -6.41 -16.81 -5.61
CA LYS A 164 -7.57 -16.97 -6.50
C LYS A 164 -8.88 -17.09 -5.72
N GLY A 165 -8.82 -17.63 -4.50
CA GLY A 165 -9.97 -17.83 -3.62
C GLY A 165 -10.35 -16.60 -2.80
N LEU A 166 -9.52 -15.54 -2.79
CA LEU A 166 -9.81 -14.30 -2.06
C LEU A 166 -11.15 -13.68 -2.51
N SER A 167 -12.07 -13.57 -1.56
CA SER A 167 -13.45 -13.07 -1.75
C SER A 167 -13.84 -12.14 -0.60
N GLY A 168 -15.09 -11.68 -0.53
CA GLY A 168 -15.55 -10.85 0.58
C GLY A 168 -15.63 -11.55 1.94
N SER A 169 -15.44 -12.88 1.99
CA SER A 169 -15.56 -13.65 3.24
C SER A 169 -14.27 -13.63 4.06
N GLN A 170 -14.41 -13.56 5.38
CA GLN A 170 -13.29 -13.70 6.32
C GLN A 170 -12.61 -15.07 6.16
N ALA A 171 -13.37 -16.14 5.92
CA ALA A 171 -12.82 -17.48 5.70
C ALA A 171 -11.83 -17.52 4.53
N SER A 172 -12.14 -16.84 3.41
CA SER A 172 -11.23 -16.78 2.27
C SER A 172 -9.93 -16.01 2.57
N PHE A 173 -10.03 -14.94 3.36
CA PHE A 173 -8.85 -14.19 3.81
C PHE A 173 -8.01 -14.99 4.80
N ILE A 174 -8.62 -15.69 5.75
CA ILE A 174 -7.94 -16.58 6.71
C ILE A 174 -7.19 -17.70 5.97
N ALA A 175 -7.81 -18.29 4.94
CA ALA A 175 -7.16 -19.29 4.11
C ALA A 175 -5.95 -18.70 3.34
N TRP A 176 -6.09 -17.49 2.81
CA TRP A 176 -4.98 -16.78 2.17
C TRP A 176 -3.86 -16.45 3.17
N GLU A 177 -4.17 -15.88 4.34
CA GLU A 177 -3.19 -15.59 5.41
C GLU A 177 -2.38 -16.83 5.78
N LYS A 178 -3.05 -17.95 6.08
CA LYS A 178 -2.40 -19.22 6.43
C LYS A 178 -1.55 -19.80 5.30
N GLY A 179 -2.00 -19.68 4.06
CA GLY A 179 -1.31 -20.25 2.90
C GLY A 179 -0.24 -19.37 2.27
N CYS A 180 -0.20 -18.07 2.59
CA CYS A 180 0.63 -17.09 1.88
C CYS A 180 1.56 -16.27 2.80
N ILE A 181 1.02 -15.71 3.88
CA ILE A 181 1.77 -14.79 4.77
C ILE A 181 2.27 -15.50 6.02
N ASN A 182 1.49 -16.47 6.52
CA ASN A 182 1.68 -17.14 7.80
C ASN A 182 1.71 -16.16 8.99
N GLY A 183 0.74 -15.24 9.05
CA GLY A 183 0.69 -14.13 10.03
C GLY A 183 0.50 -14.48 11.51
N GLY A 184 0.63 -15.74 11.92
CA GLY A 184 0.42 -16.17 13.30
C GLY A 184 -1.08 -16.27 13.68
N ALA A 185 -1.38 -17.14 14.64
CA ALA A 185 -2.77 -17.38 15.06
C ALA A 185 -3.34 -16.20 15.87
N GLU A 186 -2.47 -15.47 16.57
CA GLU A 186 -2.77 -14.36 17.46
C GLU A 186 -3.20 -13.08 16.71
N THR A 187 -2.72 -12.86 15.48
CA THR A 187 -3.05 -11.65 14.72
C THR A 187 -4.18 -11.85 13.70
N ILE A 188 -4.50 -13.10 13.35
CA ILE A 188 -5.34 -13.42 12.20
C ILE A 188 -6.76 -12.84 12.31
N ALA A 189 -7.33 -12.80 13.52
CA ALA A 189 -8.66 -12.25 13.74
C ALA A 189 -8.70 -10.73 13.49
N ALA A 190 -7.70 -10.00 13.98
CA ALA A 190 -7.58 -8.56 13.78
C ALA A 190 -7.34 -8.22 12.29
N ARG A 191 -6.45 -8.96 11.62
CA ARG A 191 -6.21 -8.82 10.17
C ARG A 191 -7.49 -9.10 9.36
N ALA A 192 -8.25 -10.15 9.72
CA ALA A 192 -9.49 -10.48 9.03
C ALA A 192 -10.60 -9.41 9.22
N ALA A 193 -10.63 -8.72 10.37
CA ALA A 193 -11.53 -7.60 10.59
C ALA A 193 -11.17 -6.39 9.71
N ILE A 194 -9.89 -6.05 9.60
CA ILE A 194 -9.40 -5.02 8.67
C ILE A 194 -9.73 -5.40 7.23
N TYR A 195 -9.44 -6.64 6.82
CA TYR A 195 -9.75 -7.13 5.49
C TYR A 195 -11.23 -6.96 5.12
N LYS A 196 -12.15 -7.32 6.02
CA LYS A 196 -13.59 -7.13 5.81
C LYS A 196 -13.93 -5.66 5.55
N THR A 197 -13.35 -4.75 6.33
CA THR A 197 -13.55 -3.30 6.19
C THR A 197 -13.01 -2.78 4.86
N VAL A 198 -11.77 -3.18 4.52
CA VAL A 198 -11.13 -2.83 3.25
C VAL A 198 -11.95 -3.36 2.07
N PHE A 199 -12.35 -4.64 2.09
CA PHE A 199 -13.14 -5.23 1.02
C PHE A 199 -14.48 -4.50 0.85
N ALA A 200 -15.16 -4.12 1.93
CA ALA A 200 -16.41 -3.36 1.81
C ALA A 200 -16.21 -1.95 1.22
N ALA A 201 -15.01 -1.37 1.34
CA ALA A 201 -14.69 -0.03 0.86
C ALA A 201 -14.24 0.05 -0.60
N LEU A 202 -13.64 -1.03 -1.14
CA LEU A 202 -13.19 -1.11 -2.54
C LEU A 202 -14.35 -1.37 -3.50
#